data_AF-A0A354EY91-F1
#
_entry.id   AF-A0A354EY91-F1
#
_cell.length_a   1.000
_cell.length_b   1.000
_cell.length_c   1.000
_cell.angle_alpha   90.00
_cell.angle_beta   90.00
_cell.angle_gamma   90.00
#
_symmetry.space_group_name_H-M   'P 1'
#
loop_
_entity.id
_entity.type
_entity.pdbx_description
1 polymer ?
#
loop_
_entity_poly.entity_id
_entity_poly.type
_entity_poly.pdbx_seq_one_letter_code
_entity_poly.pdbx_strand_id
1 'polypeptide(L)'
;MTYNAFTLVCQNLSRPIVPRILCCSLMVLMLWQVVTAVSSMLSLNQSTPTGRQLPIKTTISHPAVSSAGLIKPFFGSYIPSNINDAGVKASVLNVEVVGILFSNQKADSQVILKMANGQVQTFRVGDTLSGGALIQRITPEGVLIERMGALESISLPKNELIFEAQPKPLVP
;
A
#
# COMPACT_ATOMS: atom_id res chain seq x y z
N MET A 1 -11.54 54.55 -7.17
CA MET A 1 -11.64 54.95 -5.75
C MET A 1 -11.43 53.73 -4.85
N THR A 2 -10.21 53.19 -4.76
CA THR A 2 -9.93 51.88 -4.08
C THR A 2 -8.69 51.92 -3.17
N TYR A 3 -8.18 53.10 -2.81
CA TYR A 3 -6.96 53.25 -2.00
C TYR A 3 -7.18 53.27 -0.48
N ASN A 4 -8.43 53.28 0.00
CA ASN A 4 -8.73 53.46 1.43
C ASN A 4 -8.78 52.15 2.24
N ALA A 5 -8.94 50.99 1.59
CA ALA A 5 -9.03 49.71 2.29
C ALA A 5 -7.65 49.19 2.75
N PHE A 6 -6.58 49.47 2.00
CA PHE A 6 -5.24 48.96 2.30
C PHE A 6 -4.57 49.71 3.46
N THR A 7 -4.80 51.03 3.56
CA THR A 7 -4.28 51.89 4.63
C THR A 7 -4.89 51.58 5.99
N LEU A 8 -6.18 51.23 6.05
CA LEU A 8 -6.86 50.83 7.30
C LEU A 8 -6.32 49.49 7.85
N VAL A 9 -5.95 48.55 6.98
CA VAL A 9 -5.39 47.25 7.39
C VAL A 9 -3.99 47.42 8.00
N CYS A 10 -3.12 48.22 7.39
CA CYS A 10 -1.79 48.52 7.93
C CYS A 10 -1.84 49.30 9.26
N GLN A 11 -2.82 50.20 9.42
CA GLN A 11 -2.97 50.99 10.65
C GLN A 11 -3.46 50.15 11.84
N ASN A 12 -4.24 49.08 11.59
CA ASN A 12 -4.67 48.15 12.62
C ASN A 12 -3.59 47.12 12.98
N LEU A 13 -2.74 46.74 12.01
CA LEU A 13 -1.66 45.75 12.20
C LEU A 13 -0.45 46.28 12.98
N SER A 14 -0.22 47.60 13.00
CA SER A 14 0.92 48.25 13.65
C SER A 14 0.72 48.54 15.15
N ARG A 15 -0.44 48.23 15.74
CA ARG A 15 -0.59 48.43 17.19
C ARG A 15 0.25 47.38 17.92
N PRO A 16 1.10 47.75 18.90
CA PRO A 16 2.03 46.84 19.59
C PRO A 16 1.32 45.69 20.33
N ILE A 17 0.01 45.78 20.46
CA ILE A 17 -0.88 44.80 21.07
C ILE A 17 -1.16 43.63 20.09
N VAL A 18 -1.28 43.88 18.79
CA VAL A 18 -1.60 42.87 17.78
C VAL A 18 -0.50 41.81 17.62
N PRO A 19 0.81 42.13 17.48
CA PRO A 19 1.86 41.11 17.40
C PRO A 19 2.00 40.32 18.71
N ARG A 20 1.68 40.94 19.86
CA ARG A 20 1.67 40.25 21.17
C ARG A 20 0.53 39.24 21.26
N ILE A 21 -0.69 39.62 20.87
CA ILE A 21 -1.84 38.70 20.85
C ILE A 21 -1.60 37.56 19.85
N LEU A 22 -1.06 37.86 18.67
CA LEU A 22 -0.73 36.85 17.67
C LEU A 22 0.30 35.85 18.22
N CYS A 23 1.38 36.34 18.85
CA CYS A 23 2.40 35.49 19.46
C CYS A 23 1.82 34.62 20.59
N CYS A 24 1.02 35.19 21.49
CA CYS A 24 0.35 34.44 22.55
C CYS A 24 -0.58 33.36 21.98
N SER A 25 -1.38 33.70 20.96
CA SER A 25 -2.28 32.73 20.32
C SER A 25 -1.51 31.58 19.68
N LEU A 26 -0.38 31.86 19.02
CA LEU A 26 0.45 30.85 18.37
C LEU A 26 1.15 29.94 19.39
N MET A 27 1.62 30.49 20.52
CA MET A 27 2.15 29.66 21.62
C MET A 27 1.09 28.76 22.23
N VAL A 28 -0.13 29.27 22.47
CA VAL A 28 -1.23 28.47 23.02
C VAL A 28 -1.63 27.35 22.04
N LEU A 29 -1.71 27.65 20.75
CA LEU A 29 -1.99 26.63 19.72
C LEU A 29 -0.90 25.57 19.66
N MET A 30 0.38 25.94 19.75
CA MET A 30 1.50 24.99 19.79
C MET A 30 1.43 24.08 21.01
N LEU A 31 1.15 24.64 22.20
CA LEU A 31 1.00 23.86 23.43
C LEU A 31 -0.19 22.89 23.34
N TRP A 32 -1.31 23.34 22.77
CA TRP A 32 -2.47 22.49 22.56
C TRP A 32 -2.17 21.29 21.65
N GLN A 33 -1.46 21.53 20.54
CA GLN A 33 -1.04 20.45 19.63
C GLN A 33 -0.18 19.40 20.35
N VAL A 34 0.75 19.82 21.22
CA VAL A 34 1.59 18.90 22.01
C VAL A 34 0.73 18.06 22.98
N VAL A 35 -0.26 18.65 23.65
CA VAL A 35 -1.15 17.91 24.56
C VAL A 35 -1.98 16.87 23.79
N THR A 36 -2.54 17.25 22.64
CA THR A 36 -3.32 16.29 21.81
C THR A 36 -2.45 15.14 21.33
N ALA A 37 -1.21 15.40 20.89
CA ALA A 37 -0.27 14.38 20.44
C ALA A 37 0.09 13.39 21.56
N VAL A 38 0.39 13.89 22.77
CA VAL A 38 0.74 13.03 23.92
C VAL A 38 -0.47 12.20 24.37
N SER A 39 -1.67 12.77 24.40
CA SER A 39 -2.90 12.04 24.77
C SER A 39 -3.24 10.92 23.78
N SER A 40 -2.98 11.12 22.48
CA SER A 40 -3.18 10.10 21.45
C SER A 40 -2.18 8.95 21.59
N MET A 41 -0.95 9.23 22.03
CA MET A 41 0.08 8.22 22.28
C MET A 41 -0.26 7.37 23.52
N LEU A 42 -0.77 7.99 24.59
CA LEU A 42 -1.21 7.27 25.79
C LEU A 42 -2.44 6.37 25.54
N SER A 43 -3.33 6.78 24.62
CA SER A 43 -4.56 6.04 24.31
C SER A 43 -4.31 4.74 23.51
N LEU A 44 -3.13 4.58 22.89
CA LEU A 44 -2.77 3.35 22.17
C LEU A 44 -2.37 2.18 23.09
N ASN A 45 -2.15 2.43 24.38
CA ASN A 45 -1.68 1.41 25.32
C ASN A 45 -2.80 0.61 26.01
N GLN A 46 -4.07 0.81 25.62
CA GLN A 46 -5.24 0.14 26.19
C GLN A 46 -5.95 -0.81 25.21
N SER A 47 -5.22 -1.38 24.25
CA SER A 47 -5.74 -2.50 23.46
C SER A 47 -5.51 -3.81 24.23
N THR A 48 -6.42 -4.15 25.13
CA THR A 48 -6.49 -5.47 25.79
C THR A 48 -7.02 -6.51 24.79
N PRO A 49 -6.27 -7.58 24.45
CA PRO A 49 -6.85 -8.73 23.78
C PRO A 49 -7.22 -9.79 24.82
N THR A 50 -8.51 -9.88 25.15
CA THR A 50 -9.09 -11.08 25.76
C THR A 50 -9.35 -12.10 24.65
N GLY A 51 -8.49 -13.10 24.52
CA GLY A 51 -8.64 -14.18 23.56
C GLY A 51 -7.71 -15.35 23.87
N ARG A 52 -8.26 -16.37 24.51
CA ARG A 52 -7.60 -17.60 24.98
C ARG A 52 -7.12 -18.45 23.79
N GLN A 53 -5.81 -18.68 23.65
CA GLN A 53 -5.25 -19.68 22.73
C GLN A 53 -4.33 -20.66 23.48
N LEU A 54 -4.61 -21.95 23.30
CA LEU A 54 -3.79 -23.07 23.76
C LEU A 54 -2.52 -23.21 22.89
N PRO A 55 -1.41 -23.76 23.43
CA PRO A 55 -0.13 -23.78 22.74
C PRO A 55 -0.04 -25.00 21.81
N ILE A 56 0.11 -24.77 20.51
CA ILE A 56 0.71 -25.76 19.62
C ILE A 56 2.10 -25.25 19.25
N LYS A 57 3.10 -25.94 19.83
CA LYS A 57 4.52 -25.79 19.57
C LYS A 57 4.84 -26.47 18.24
N THR A 58 5.32 -25.72 17.25
CA THR A 58 6.09 -26.30 16.14
C THR A 58 7.29 -25.43 15.86
N THR A 59 8.44 -25.97 16.24
CA THR A 59 9.79 -25.46 16.04
C THR A 59 10.06 -25.27 14.56
N ILE A 60 10.23 -24.02 14.12
CA ILE A 60 11.16 -23.69 13.03
C ILE A 60 12.03 -22.54 13.52
N SER A 61 13.31 -22.87 13.67
CA SER A 61 14.38 -21.97 14.11
C SER A 61 14.58 -20.86 13.09
N HIS A 62 14.05 -19.68 13.38
CA HIS A 62 14.62 -18.40 12.97
C HIS A 62 15.01 -17.69 14.26
N PRO A 63 16.14 -16.97 14.33
CA PRO A 63 16.51 -16.21 15.52
C PRO A 63 15.41 -15.19 15.80
N ALA A 64 14.60 -15.48 16.82
CA ALA A 64 13.57 -14.60 17.32
C ALA A 64 14.26 -13.41 17.99
N VAL A 65 14.48 -12.35 17.22
CA VAL A 65 14.57 -11.01 17.77
C VAL A 65 13.15 -10.65 18.22
N SER A 66 12.79 -11.10 19.43
CA SER A 66 11.55 -10.74 20.11
C SER A 66 11.54 -9.24 20.36
N SER A 67 11.08 -8.48 19.36
CA SER A 67 10.78 -7.07 19.46
C SER A 67 9.29 -6.90 19.21
N ALA A 68 8.49 -7.26 20.22
CA ALA A 68 7.03 -7.24 20.23
C ALA A 68 6.41 -5.82 20.15
N GLY A 69 7.10 -4.87 19.51
CA GLY A 69 6.64 -3.51 19.26
C GLY A 69 7.37 -2.77 18.14
N LEU A 70 8.31 -3.40 17.41
CA LEU A 70 9.16 -2.74 16.41
C LEU A 70 9.06 -3.33 14.99
N ILE A 71 8.03 -4.11 14.68
CA ILE A 71 7.83 -4.65 13.33
C ILE A 71 6.98 -3.69 12.46
N LYS A 72 7.13 -2.38 12.65
CA LYS A 72 6.71 -1.42 11.63
C LYS A 72 7.93 -1.12 10.76
N PRO A 73 7.88 -1.37 9.44
CA PRO A 73 9.01 -1.05 8.58
C PRO A 73 9.32 0.44 8.69
N PHE A 74 10.54 0.76 9.13
CA PHE A 74 11.00 2.15 9.31
C PHE A 74 10.96 2.97 8.00
N PHE A 75 10.89 2.29 6.85
CA PHE A 75 10.92 2.89 5.51
C PHE A 75 9.59 2.74 4.75
N GLY A 76 8.49 2.45 5.45
CA GLY A 76 7.17 2.29 4.82
C GLY A 76 6.98 0.92 4.15
N SER A 77 5.82 0.74 3.51
CA SER A 77 5.49 -0.49 2.79
C SER A 77 6.13 -0.49 1.41
N TYR A 78 7.07 -1.39 1.17
CA TYR A 78 7.73 -1.55 -0.13
C TYR A 78 6.87 -2.43 -1.04
N ILE A 79 6.46 -1.86 -2.18
CA ILE A 79 5.77 -2.60 -3.25
C ILE A 79 6.72 -2.66 -4.47
N PRO A 80 7.28 -3.83 -4.78
CA PRO A 80 8.21 -4.03 -5.88
C PRO A 80 7.59 -3.71 -7.24
N SER A 81 8.45 -3.34 -8.19
CA SER A 81 8.07 -3.11 -9.59
C SER A 81 7.88 -4.38 -10.37
N ASN A 82 8.53 -5.48 -9.97
CA ASN A 82 8.45 -6.76 -10.64
C ASN A 82 7.96 -7.85 -9.68
N ILE A 83 7.21 -8.81 -10.21
CA ILE A 83 6.75 -9.99 -9.46
C ILE A 83 7.88 -10.97 -9.11
N ASN A 84 9.03 -10.87 -9.79
CA ASN A 84 10.21 -11.72 -9.60
C ASN A 84 11.25 -11.14 -8.61
N ASP A 85 10.95 -9.98 -8.00
CA ASP A 85 11.87 -9.36 -7.05
C ASP A 85 12.01 -10.23 -5.78
N ALA A 86 13.23 -10.28 -5.24
CA ALA A 86 13.55 -11.08 -4.07
C ALA A 86 12.67 -10.66 -2.87
N GLY A 87 11.80 -11.57 -2.42
CA GLY A 87 10.90 -11.37 -1.27
C GLY A 87 9.41 -11.48 -1.58
N VAL A 88 9.01 -11.52 -2.85
CA VAL A 88 7.61 -11.78 -3.22
C VAL A 88 7.35 -13.28 -3.32
N LYS A 89 6.36 -13.79 -2.59
CA LYS A 89 5.97 -15.21 -2.65
C LYS A 89 4.89 -15.40 -3.69
N ALA A 90 4.90 -16.54 -4.40
CA ALA A 90 3.77 -16.92 -5.24
C ALA A 90 2.51 -17.11 -4.39
N SER A 91 1.38 -16.57 -4.84
CA SER A 91 0.11 -16.71 -4.13
C SER A 91 -0.43 -18.13 -4.25
N VAL A 92 -1.07 -18.59 -3.18
CA VAL A 92 -1.83 -19.85 -3.12
C VAL A 92 -3.32 -19.62 -3.37
N LEU A 93 -3.72 -18.39 -3.71
CA LEU A 93 -5.11 -18.09 -4.00
C LEU A 93 -5.55 -18.83 -5.27
N ASN A 94 -6.70 -19.48 -5.24
CA ASN A 94 -7.26 -20.21 -6.39
C ASN A 94 -7.91 -19.23 -7.37
N VAL A 95 -7.10 -18.37 -7.97
CA VAL A 95 -7.47 -17.46 -9.05
C VAL A 95 -6.40 -17.50 -10.14
N GLU A 96 -6.83 -17.31 -11.37
CA GLU A 96 -5.95 -17.37 -12.53
C GLU A 96 -5.99 -16.03 -13.26
N VAL A 97 -4.81 -15.49 -13.61
CA VAL A 97 -4.74 -14.30 -14.47
C VAL A 97 -4.96 -14.74 -15.91
N VAL A 98 -6.03 -14.25 -16.53
CA VAL A 98 -6.36 -14.56 -17.93
C VAL A 98 -5.79 -13.50 -18.87
N GLY A 99 -5.67 -12.26 -18.40
CA GLY A 99 -5.14 -11.17 -19.22
C GLY A 99 -4.81 -9.93 -18.39
N ILE A 100 -3.96 -9.09 -18.94
CA ILE A 100 -3.54 -7.82 -18.33
C ILE A 100 -3.59 -6.73 -19.40
N LEU A 101 -4.27 -5.63 -19.08
CA LEU A 101 -4.17 -4.39 -19.83
C LEU A 101 -3.28 -3.44 -19.03
N PHE A 102 -2.02 -3.32 -19.44
CA PHE A 102 -1.01 -2.56 -18.72
C PHE A 102 -0.90 -1.12 -19.25
N SER A 103 -0.86 -0.16 -18.33
CA SER A 103 -0.52 1.25 -18.57
C SER A 103 0.54 1.71 -17.57
N ASN A 104 1.38 2.66 -17.99
CA ASN A 104 2.31 3.34 -17.09
C ASN A 104 1.56 4.12 -15.98
N GLN A 105 0.32 4.52 -16.24
CA GLN A 105 -0.56 5.11 -15.24
C GLN A 105 -1.30 3.99 -14.49
N LYS A 106 -1.07 3.90 -13.17
CA LYS A 106 -1.65 2.85 -12.31
C LYS A 106 -3.18 2.78 -12.39
N ALA A 107 -3.85 3.92 -12.56
CA ALA A 107 -5.31 4.03 -12.60
C ALA A 107 -5.92 3.41 -13.88
N ASP A 108 -5.14 3.33 -14.95
CA ASP A 108 -5.60 2.82 -16.25
C ASP A 108 -5.30 1.33 -16.42
N SER A 109 -4.41 0.78 -15.58
CA SER A 109 -4.06 -0.63 -15.58
C SER A 109 -5.20 -1.49 -15.04
N GLN A 110 -5.47 -2.59 -15.74
CA GLN A 110 -6.54 -3.53 -15.44
C GLN A 110 -6.04 -4.97 -15.55
N VAL A 111 -6.54 -5.84 -14.69
CA VAL A 111 -6.31 -7.29 -14.75
C VAL A 111 -7.64 -8.00 -14.95
N ILE A 112 -7.62 -9.04 -15.77
CA ILE A 112 -8.75 -9.95 -15.97
C ILE A 112 -8.42 -11.24 -15.23
N LEU A 113 -9.20 -11.55 -14.19
CA LEU A 113 -9.01 -12.72 -13.34
C LEU A 113 -10.17 -13.69 -13.55
N LYS A 114 -9.83 -14.98 -13.62
CA LYS A 114 -10.78 -16.09 -13.50
C LYS A 114 -10.79 -16.56 -12.05
N MET A 115 -11.95 -16.46 -11.42
CA MET A 115 -12.17 -16.84 -10.05
C MET A 115 -12.38 -18.35 -9.90
N ALA A 116 -12.28 -18.88 -8.68
CA ALA A 116 -12.49 -20.30 -8.39
C ALA A 116 -13.86 -20.85 -8.84
N ASN A 117 -14.88 -19.99 -8.92
CA ASN A 117 -16.21 -20.34 -9.43
C ASN A 117 -16.30 -20.34 -10.97
N GLY A 118 -15.18 -20.12 -11.66
CA GLY A 118 -15.10 -20.02 -13.13
C GLY A 118 -15.51 -18.66 -13.70
N GLN A 119 -15.97 -17.72 -12.88
CA GLN A 119 -16.35 -16.39 -13.33
C GLN A 119 -15.12 -15.58 -13.70
N VAL A 120 -15.19 -14.89 -14.84
CA VAL A 120 -14.15 -13.98 -15.31
C VAL A 120 -14.58 -12.54 -15.05
N GLN A 121 -13.75 -11.77 -14.35
CA GLN A 121 -14.04 -10.37 -14.03
C GLN A 121 -12.77 -9.52 -14.15
N THR A 122 -12.98 -8.23 -14.42
CA THR A 122 -11.92 -7.23 -14.49
C THR A 122 -11.77 -6.52 -13.14
N PHE A 123 -10.52 -6.35 -12.72
CA PHE A 123 -10.15 -5.66 -11.49
C PHE A 123 -9.09 -4.59 -11.74
N ARG A 124 -9.01 -3.63 -10.83
CA ARG A 124 -8.07 -2.51 -10.81
C ARG A 124 -7.25 -2.51 -9.52
N VAL A 125 -6.22 -1.67 -9.49
CA VAL A 125 -5.44 -1.44 -8.27
C VAL A 125 -6.36 -0.90 -7.17
N GLY A 126 -6.30 -1.50 -5.98
CA GLY A 126 -7.16 -1.19 -4.85
C GLY A 126 -8.39 -2.09 -4.73
N ASP A 127 -8.71 -2.91 -5.73
CA ASP A 127 -9.81 -3.86 -5.62
C ASP A 127 -9.45 -5.04 -4.71
N THR A 128 -10.48 -5.62 -4.09
CA THR A 128 -10.33 -6.77 -3.17
C THR A 128 -10.78 -8.05 -3.86
N LEU A 129 -9.94 -9.09 -3.76
CA LEU A 129 -10.20 -10.43 -4.22
C LEU A 129 -10.78 -11.31 -3.09
N SER A 130 -11.33 -12.46 -3.48
CA SER A 130 -11.75 -13.50 -2.53
C SER A 130 -10.61 -13.86 -1.56
N GLY A 131 -10.94 -14.04 -0.28
CA GLY A 131 -9.93 -14.32 0.76
C GLY A 131 -9.26 -13.08 1.33
N GLY A 132 -9.80 -11.88 1.06
CA GLY A 132 -9.33 -10.62 1.65
C GLY A 132 -8.00 -10.12 1.09
N ALA A 133 -7.63 -10.56 -0.11
CA ALA A 133 -6.44 -10.09 -0.79
C ALA A 133 -6.72 -8.75 -1.51
N LEU A 134 -5.84 -7.77 -1.34
CA LEU A 134 -5.94 -6.46 -1.97
C LEU A 134 -4.97 -6.35 -3.15
N ILE A 135 -5.43 -5.90 -4.32
CA ILE A 135 -4.53 -5.66 -5.46
C ILE A 135 -3.70 -4.41 -5.19
N GLN A 136 -2.39 -4.59 -4.99
CA GLN A 136 -1.45 -3.51 -4.74
C GLN A 136 -0.83 -2.95 -6.01
N ARG A 137 -0.59 -3.81 -7.02
CA ARG A 137 0.01 -3.40 -8.29
C ARG A 137 -0.30 -4.40 -9.41
N ILE A 138 -0.44 -3.89 -10.62
CA ILE A 138 -0.55 -4.67 -11.85
C ILE A 138 0.72 -4.42 -12.66
N THR A 139 1.40 -5.48 -13.10
CA THR A 139 2.61 -5.44 -13.93
C THR A 139 2.36 -6.18 -15.25
N PRO A 140 3.23 -6.04 -16.27
CA PRO A 140 3.07 -6.79 -17.53
C PRO A 140 3.11 -8.32 -17.38
N GLU A 141 3.68 -8.83 -16.30
CA GLU A 141 3.94 -10.24 -16.04
C GLU A 141 2.92 -10.86 -15.07
N GLY A 142 2.15 -10.05 -14.36
CA GLY A 142 1.25 -10.54 -13.31
C GLY A 142 0.69 -9.45 -12.42
N VAL A 143 0.18 -9.87 -11.27
CA VAL A 143 -0.41 -8.98 -10.26
C VAL A 143 0.22 -9.22 -8.91
N LEU A 144 0.54 -8.13 -8.22
CA LEU A 144 0.95 -8.13 -6.82
C LEU A 144 -0.27 -7.85 -5.94
N ILE A 145 -0.49 -8.75 -4.99
CA ILE A 145 -1.57 -8.66 -4.01
C ILE A 145 -1.00 -8.63 -2.61
N GLU A 146 -1.71 -7.99 -1.69
CA GLU A 146 -1.43 -8.07 -0.26
C GLU A 146 -2.51 -8.93 0.41
N ARG A 147 -2.08 -9.95 1.16
CA ARG A 147 -2.98 -10.82 1.90
C ARG A 147 -2.39 -11.09 3.28
N MET A 148 -3.15 -10.78 4.33
CA MET A 148 -2.71 -10.92 5.74
C MET A 148 -1.37 -10.20 6.04
N GLY A 149 -1.14 -9.03 5.42
CA GLY A 149 0.09 -8.26 5.60
C GLY A 149 1.32 -8.81 4.88
N ALA A 150 1.16 -9.84 4.04
CA ALA A 150 2.21 -10.37 3.18
C ALA A 150 1.93 -10.03 1.72
N LEU A 151 2.98 -9.66 0.99
CA LEU A 151 2.89 -9.43 -0.45
C LEU A 151 3.08 -10.75 -1.21
N GLU A 152 2.12 -11.05 -2.08
CA GLU A 152 2.11 -12.25 -2.92
C GLU A 152 1.98 -11.87 -4.40
N SER A 153 2.47 -12.71 -5.30
CA SER A 153 2.36 -12.55 -6.75
C SER A 153 1.45 -13.61 -7.38
N ILE A 154 0.69 -13.18 -8.38
CA ILE A 154 -0.08 -14.06 -9.27
C ILE A 154 0.42 -13.81 -10.68
N SER A 155 1.13 -14.78 -11.24
CA SER A 155 1.75 -14.65 -12.56
C SER A 155 0.74 -14.84 -13.69
N LEU A 156 0.90 -14.08 -14.77
CA LEU A 156 0.22 -14.34 -16.04
C LEU A 156 0.85 -15.59 -16.69
N PRO A 157 0.07 -16.64 -17.01
CA PRO A 157 0.57 -17.79 -17.74
C PRO A 157 1.07 -17.35 -19.12
N LYS A 158 2.32 -17.70 -19.43
CA LYS A 158 2.94 -17.46 -20.74
C LYS A 158 3.23 -18.81 -21.37
N ASN A 159 2.70 -19.06 -22.56
CA ASN A 159 3.18 -20.15 -23.40
C ASN A 159 4.41 -19.67 -24.17
N GLU A 160 5.48 -20.46 -24.13
CA GLU A 160 6.60 -20.24 -25.03
C GLU A 160 6.20 -20.66 -26.44
N LEU A 161 6.44 -19.79 -27.42
CA LEU A 161 6.24 -20.13 -28.81
C LEU A 161 7.41 -21.02 -29.25
N ILE A 162 7.15 -22.32 -29.34
CA ILE A 162 8.09 -23.27 -29.92
C ILE A 162 7.98 -23.14 -31.44
N PHE A 163 8.92 -22.43 -32.05
CA PHE A 163 9.02 -22.35 -33.50
C PHE A 163 9.82 -23.55 -33.99
N GLU A 164 9.16 -24.46 -34.69
CA GLU A 164 9.85 -25.54 -35.39
C GLU A 164 10.69 -24.94 -36.54
N ALA A 165 11.90 -25.47 -36.73
CA ALA A 165 12.77 -25.03 -37.82
C ALA A 165 12.10 -25.37 -39.17
N GLN A 166 12.07 -24.39 -40.08
CA GLN A 166 11.46 -24.55 -41.40
C GLN A 166 12.09 -25.77 -42.12
N PRO A 167 11.28 -26.66 -42.72
CA PRO A 167 11.80 -27.80 -43.43
C PRO A 167 12.68 -27.33 -44.59
N LYS A 168 13.90 -27.87 -44.66
CA LYS A 168 14.84 -27.55 -45.73
C LYS A 168 14.22 -27.97 -47.07
N PRO A 169 14.20 -27.09 -48.11
CA PRO A 169 13.64 -27.45 -49.40
C PRO A 169 14.35 -28.68 -49.97
N LEU A 170 13.57 -29.60 -50.52
CA LEU A 170 14.10 -30.69 -51.32
C LEU A 170 14.71 -30.06 -52.58
N VAL A 171 16.02 -30.16 -52.73
CA VAL A 171 16.71 -29.78 -53.96
C VAL A 171 16.34 -30.81 -55.04
N PRO A 172 15.79 -30.38 -56.19
CA PRO A 172 15.50 -31.26 -57.32
C PRO A 172 16.77 -31.78 -58.01
#